data_AF-A0A1G8UDA9-F1
#
_entry.id   AF-A0A1G8UDA9-F1
#
_cell.length_a   1.000
_cell.length_b   1.000
_cell.length_c   1.000
_cell.angle_alpha   90.00
_cell.angle_beta   90.00
_cell.angle_gamma   90.00
#
_symmetry.space_group_name_H-M   'P 1'
#
loop_
_entity.id
_entity.type
_entity.pdbx_description
1 polymer ?
#
loop_
_entity_poly.entity_id
_entity_poly.type
_entity_poly.pdbx_seq_one_letter_code
_entity_poly.pdbx_strand_id
1 'polypeptide(L)'
;MFDLNNREIAIIVWTVITIIFLYFYLKREGNEKVLKNVVSAFLNLLKTPLAIIILIFLVAISALLWYLEVIGSNLIKDYIKMILFGFMPMVNTVVNNYREINITNMATGLIKFSIIPMFIINEYTFNLYIELILVPVLSFLGVLLAVAGTKQKYFQVEKLVSWMVSLIGIYIAFHAFTIFFYNINDIKQVIFWKKMFLELLLLAHIPVLLFIKYAIYYNNVLVWIKMKSNLASNSFKKSIVLMIIFKNCFLNTEKLEIALSILKQKRATSFRDLNEVLSQKLKGKDLAG
;
A
#
# COMPACT_ATOMS: atom_id res chain seq x y z
N MET A 1 16.75 23.32 7.17
CA MET A 1 17.72 22.37 6.56
C MET A 1 17.14 20.99 6.78
N PHE A 2 17.05 20.12 5.75
CA PHE A 2 16.55 18.76 5.94
C PHE A 2 17.66 17.94 6.60
N ASP A 3 17.54 17.63 7.89
CA ASP A 3 18.56 16.85 8.60
C ASP A 3 18.44 15.39 8.19
N LEU A 4 19.27 14.95 7.24
CA LEU A 4 19.21 13.58 6.73
C LEU A 4 19.95 12.60 7.64
N ASN A 5 19.38 11.42 7.88
CA ASN A 5 20.08 10.36 8.61
C ASN A 5 20.96 9.50 7.68
N ASN A 6 21.86 8.68 8.26
CA ASN A 6 22.83 7.90 7.48
C ASN A 6 22.16 6.93 6.49
N ARG A 7 21.05 6.32 6.88
CA ARG A 7 20.25 5.44 6.02
C ARG A 7 19.64 6.19 4.84
N GLU A 8 19.10 7.38 5.08
CA GLU A 8 18.57 8.27 4.05
C GLU A 8 19.64 8.64 3.04
N ILE A 9 20.83 9.04 3.52
CA ILE A 9 21.97 9.37 2.68
C ILE A 9 22.37 8.15 1.83
N ALA A 10 22.49 6.97 2.43
CA ALA A 10 22.84 5.75 1.71
C ALA A 10 21.79 5.38 0.63
N ILE A 11 20.50 5.48 0.94
CA ILE A 11 19.42 5.26 -0.02
C ILE A 11 19.50 6.26 -1.19
N ILE A 12 19.73 7.54 -0.91
CA ILE A 12 19.86 8.57 -1.95
C ILE A 12 21.06 8.27 -2.85
N VAL A 13 22.23 7.97 -2.27
CA VAL A 13 23.44 7.62 -3.02
C VAL A 13 23.18 6.46 -3.97
N TRP A 14 22.61 5.35 -3.49
CA TRP A 14 22.35 4.18 -4.33
C TRP A 14 21.23 4.40 -5.34
N THR A 15 20.21 5.21 -5.01
CA THR A 15 19.16 5.59 -5.95
C THR A 15 19.74 6.37 -7.12
N VAL A 16 20.61 7.35 -6.85
CA VAL A 16 21.29 8.14 -7.88
C VAL A 16 22.19 7.26 -8.75
N ILE A 17 23.03 6.40 -8.13
CA ILE A 17 23.89 5.46 -8.86
C ILE A 17 23.06 4.56 -9.78
N THR A 18 21.94 4.02 -9.29
CA THR A 18 21.06 3.11 -10.06
C THR A 18 20.40 3.84 -11.23
N ILE A 19 19.92 5.07 -11.02
CA ILE A 19 19.32 5.89 -12.09
C ILE A 19 20.35 6.21 -13.18
N ILE A 20 21.57 6.59 -12.79
CA ILE A 20 22.67 6.88 -13.72
C ILE A 20 23.03 5.63 -14.52
N PHE A 21 23.19 4.49 -13.84
CA PHE A 21 23.47 3.20 -14.48
C PHE A 21 22.37 2.82 -15.48
N LEU A 22 21.10 2.90 -15.08
CA LEU A 22 19.95 2.61 -15.95
C LEU A 22 19.90 3.54 -17.16
N TYR A 23 20.18 4.83 -16.98
CA TYR A 23 20.21 5.80 -18.07
C TYR A 23 21.28 5.43 -19.11
N PHE A 24 22.51 5.14 -18.68
CA PHE A 24 23.58 4.75 -19.59
C PHE A 24 23.33 3.40 -20.28
N TYR A 25 22.79 2.43 -19.53
CA TYR A 25 22.41 1.13 -20.07
C TYR A 25 21.35 1.27 -21.18
N LEU A 26 20.27 2.01 -20.91
CA LEU A 26 19.18 2.20 -21.88
C LEU A 26 19.61 3.03 -23.09
N LYS A 27 20.50 4.02 -22.89
CA LYS A 27 21.08 4.79 -24.00
C LYS A 27 21.91 3.91 -24.93
N ARG A 28 22.72 2.99 -24.37
CA ARG A 28 23.52 2.04 -25.15
C ARG A 28 22.64 1.08 -25.98
N GLU A 29 21.53 0.63 -25.42
CA GLU A 29 20.57 -0.26 -26.09
C GLU A 29 19.62 0.48 -27.06
N GLY A 30 19.77 1.79 -27.26
CA GLY A 30 18.88 2.60 -28.11
C GLY A 30 17.44 2.74 -27.58
N ASN A 31 17.22 2.38 -26.30
CA ASN A 31 15.91 2.27 -25.65
C ASN A 31 15.63 3.43 -24.68
N GLU A 32 16.20 4.61 -24.92
CA GLU A 32 16.04 5.82 -24.10
C GLU A 32 14.57 6.24 -23.89
N LYS A 33 13.67 5.86 -24.81
CA LYS A 33 12.24 6.10 -24.70
C LYS A 33 11.58 5.33 -23.56
N VAL A 34 12.20 4.24 -23.06
CA VAL A 34 11.67 3.43 -21.96
C VAL A 34 11.51 4.27 -20.69
N LEU A 35 12.49 5.11 -20.33
CA LEU A 35 12.37 5.97 -19.15
C LEU A 35 11.20 6.94 -19.26
N LYS A 36 11.04 7.57 -20.44
CA LYS A 36 9.91 8.47 -20.71
C LYS A 36 8.59 7.72 -20.62
N ASN A 37 8.53 6.49 -21.14
CA ASN A 37 7.33 5.66 -21.07
C ASN A 37 6.98 5.29 -19.62
N VAL A 38 7.95 4.92 -18.78
CA VAL A 38 7.73 4.63 -17.36
C VAL A 38 7.18 5.86 -16.64
N VAL A 39 7.79 7.03 -16.82
CA VAL A 39 7.31 8.28 -16.21
C VAL A 39 5.89 8.61 -16.72
N SER A 40 5.63 8.45 -18.02
CA SER A 40 4.30 8.69 -18.59
C SER A 40 3.25 7.73 -18.04
N ALA A 41 3.60 6.45 -17.86
CA ALA A 41 2.71 5.45 -17.29
C ALA A 41 2.38 5.77 -15.84
N PHE A 42 3.39 6.20 -15.06
CA PHE A 42 3.19 6.66 -13.69
C PHE A 42 2.29 7.89 -13.62
N LEU A 43 2.52 8.91 -14.45
CA LEU A 43 1.66 10.09 -14.51
C LEU A 43 0.22 9.76 -14.95
N ASN A 44 0.05 8.79 -15.85
CA ASN A 44 -1.27 8.31 -16.24
C ASN A 44 -1.97 7.52 -15.13
N LEU A 45 -1.21 6.77 -14.31
CA LEU A 45 -1.73 6.11 -13.13
C LEU A 45 -2.29 7.13 -12.12
N LEU A 46 -1.59 8.25 -11.91
CA LEU A 46 -2.03 9.34 -11.02
C LEU A 46 -3.32 10.04 -11.50
N LYS A 47 -3.65 9.95 -12.79
CA LYS A 47 -4.89 10.51 -13.36
C LYS A 47 -6.09 9.59 -13.22
N THR A 48 -5.92 8.36 -12.72
CA THR A 48 -7.05 7.47 -12.50
C THR A 48 -7.97 8.02 -11.40
N PRO A 49 -9.30 7.83 -11.47
CA PRO A 49 -10.21 8.33 -10.44
C PRO A 49 -9.87 7.85 -9.03
N LEU A 50 -9.40 6.60 -8.89
CA LEU A 50 -8.94 6.06 -7.62
C LEU A 50 -7.71 6.80 -7.09
N ALA A 51 -6.69 7.03 -7.95
CA ALA A 51 -5.51 7.76 -7.54
C ALA A 51 -5.83 9.21 -7.13
N ILE A 52 -6.73 9.88 -7.84
CA ILE A 52 -7.19 11.24 -7.51
C ILE A 52 -7.84 11.27 -6.12
N ILE A 53 -8.72 10.31 -5.81
CA ILE A 53 -9.37 10.23 -4.48
C ILE A 53 -8.33 10.00 -3.37
N ILE A 54 -7.37 9.10 -3.60
CA ILE A 54 -6.27 8.85 -2.66
C ILE A 54 -5.45 10.14 -2.44
N LEU A 55 -5.11 10.85 -3.52
CA LEU A 55 -4.36 12.11 -3.43
C LEU A 55 -5.13 13.20 -2.67
N ILE A 56 -6.43 13.37 -2.96
CA ILE A 56 -7.29 14.32 -2.23
C ILE A 56 -7.30 14.00 -0.73
N PHE A 57 -7.44 12.72 -0.38
CA PHE A 57 -7.42 12.31 1.02
C PHE A 57 -6.06 12.55 1.69
N LEU A 58 -4.95 12.23 1.01
CA LEU A 58 -3.61 12.52 1.52
C LEU A 58 -3.41 14.02 1.77
N VAL A 59 -3.85 14.87 0.84
CA VAL A 59 -3.81 16.33 1.00
C VAL A 59 -4.70 16.78 2.16
N ALA A 60 -5.91 16.24 2.29
CA ALA A 60 -6.83 16.58 3.38
C ALA A 60 -6.25 16.21 4.75
N ILE A 61 -5.68 15.01 4.90
CA ILE A 61 -4.97 14.61 6.12
C ILE A 61 -3.77 15.51 6.37
N SER A 62 -2.96 15.79 5.36
CA SER A 62 -1.79 16.65 5.48
C SER A 62 -2.17 18.05 5.99
N ALA A 63 -3.23 18.64 5.40
CA ALA A 63 -3.74 19.94 5.80
C ALA A 63 -4.28 19.93 7.24
N LEU A 64 -5.01 18.87 7.62
CA LEU A 64 -5.50 18.68 8.99
C LEU A 64 -4.34 18.60 10.00
N LEU A 65 -3.28 17.84 9.68
CA LEU A 65 -2.14 17.68 10.57
C LEU A 65 -1.28 18.94 10.68
N TRP A 66 -1.21 19.71 9.61
CA TRP A 66 -0.57 21.02 9.63
C TRP A 66 -1.38 22.02 10.46
N TYR A 67 -2.70 22.05 10.31
CA TYR A 67 -3.60 22.88 11.12
C TYR A 67 -3.55 22.52 12.62
N LEU A 68 -3.41 21.24 12.96
CA LEU A 68 -3.26 20.77 14.34
C LEU A 68 -1.82 20.92 14.89
N GLU A 69 -0.90 21.54 14.15
CA GLU A 69 0.52 21.71 14.50
C GLU A 69 1.26 20.40 14.85
N VAL A 70 0.74 19.28 14.36
CA VAL A 70 1.35 17.95 14.53
C VAL A 70 2.58 17.85 13.63
N ILE A 71 2.45 18.25 12.36
CA ILE A 71 3.54 18.26 11.39
C ILE A 71 4.10 19.67 11.27
N GLY A 72 5.30 19.89 11.81
CA GLY A 72 6.12 21.06 11.53
C GLY A 72 6.97 20.88 10.27
N SER A 73 7.65 21.93 9.82
CA SER A 73 8.56 21.89 8.67
C SER A 73 9.67 20.84 8.80
N ASN A 74 10.08 20.54 10.04
CA ASN A 74 11.06 19.53 10.39
C ASN A 74 10.59 18.08 10.20
N LEU A 75 9.27 17.82 10.20
CA LEU A 75 8.69 16.48 10.12
C LEU A 75 8.10 16.14 8.75
N ILE A 76 8.08 17.08 7.81
CA ILE A 76 7.55 16.87 6.45
C ILE A 76 8.26 15.71 5.76
N LYS A 77 9.58 15.59 5.92
CA LYS A 77 10.35 14.49 5.31
C LYS A 77 9.91 13.12 5.86
N ASP A 78 9.68 13.03 7.17
CA ASP A 78 9.30 11.80 7.84
C ASP A 78 7.88 11.39 7.45
N TYR A 79 7.00 12.38 7.27
CA TYR A 79 5.66 12.19 6.73
C TYR A 79 5.67 11.65 5.29
N ILE A 80 6.49 12.23 4.41
CA ILE A 80 6.63 11.74 3.04
C ILE A 80 7.14 10.29 3.02
N LYS A 81 8.11 9.95 3.87
CA LYS A 81 8.63 8.59 4.02
C LYS A 81 7.54 7.62 4.47
N MET A 82 6.74 7.99 5.47
CA MET A 82 5.62 7.18 5.94
C MET A 82 4.59 6.94 4.83
N ILE A 83 4.29 7.94 3.99
CA ILE A 83 3.40 7.75 2.83
C ILE A 83 4.02 6.77 1.82
N LEU A 84 5.27 7.01 1.41
CA LEU A 84 5.90 6.26 0.32
C LEU A 84 6.26 4.82 0.70
N PHE A 85 6.77 4.61 1.90
CA PHE A 85 7.29 3.31 2.35
C PHE A 85 6.39 2.60 3.35
N GLY A 86 5.45 3.31 3.97
CA GLY A 86 4.41 2.72 4.82
C GLY A 86 3.10 2.54 4.07
N PHE A 87 2.43 3.65 3.72
CA PHE A 87 1.06 3.62 3.17
C PHE A 87 0.96 3.04 1.75
N MET A 88 1.85 3.41 0.82
CA MET A 88 1.79 2.91 -0.57
C MET A 88 1.90 1.39 -0.68
N PRO A 89 2.80 0.70 0.05
CA PRO A 89 2.80 -0.77 0.14
C PRO A 89 1.48 -1.36 0.67
N MET A 90 0.82 -0.68 1.63
CA MET A 90 -0.50 -1.10 2.11
C MET A 90 -1.56 -1.00 1.00
N VAL A 91 -1.56 0.11 0.25
CA VAL A 91 -2.43 0.28 -0.92
C VAL A 91 -2.20 -0.84 -1.94
N ASN A 92 -0.94 -1.13 -2.27
CA ASN A 92 -0.60 -2.21 -3.21
C ASN A 92 -1.08 -3.58 -2.73
N THR A 93 -0.90 -3.89 -1.44
CA THR A 93 -1.40 -5.13 -0.84
C THR A 93 -2.93 -5.22 -0.94
N VAL A 94 -3.64 -4.13 -0.63
CA VAL A 94 -5.10 -4.09 -0.74
C VAL A 94 -5.55 -4.23 -2.19
N VAL A 95 -4.88 -3.58 -3.15
CA VAL A 95 -5.25 -3.67 -4.57
C VAL A 95 -5.11 -5.09 -5.11
N ASN A 96 -4.00 -5.77 -4.79
CA ASN A 96 -3.71 -7.09 -5.33
C ASN A 96 -4.48 -8.21 -4.60
N ASN A 97 -4.70 -8.07 -3.29
CA ASN A 97 -5.29 -9.12 -2.45
C ASN A 97 -6.66 -8.73 -1.87
N TYR A 98 -7.40 -7.85 -2.56
CA TYR A 98 -8.63 -7.22 -2.04
C TYR A 98 -9.71 -8.18 -1.54
N ARG A 99 -9.73 -9.45 -2.00
CA ARG A 99 -10.71 -10.46 -1.55
C ARG A 99 -10.33 -11.09 -0.21
N GLU A 100 -9.07 -11.48 -0.09
CA GLU A 100 -8.56 -12.24 1.06
C GLU A 100 -8.16 -11.34 2.22
N ILE A 101 -7.76 -10.09 1.92
CA ILE A 101 -7.22 -9.21 2.93
C ILE A 101 -8.28 -8.74 3.92
N ASN A 102 -8.03 -8.98 5.21
CA ASN A 102 -8.79 -8.35 6.28
C ASN A 102 -8.06 -7.10 6.78
N ILE A 103 -8.62 -5.93 6.47
CA ILE A 103 -8.04 -4.63 6.83
C ILE A 103 -8.04 -4.42 8.35
N THR A 104 -8.97 -5.01 9.11
CA THR A 104 -8.95 -4.91 10.57
C THR A 104 -7.83 -5.76 11.17
N ASN A 105 -7.56 -6.94 10.61
CA ASN A 105 -6.41 -7.76 11.00
C ASN A 105 -5.09 -7.04 10.67
N MET A 106 -5.03 -6.38 9.51
CA MET A 106 -3.90 -5.54 9.12
C MET A 106 -3.67 -4.40 10.13
N ALA A 107 -4.73 -3.68 10.51
CA ALA A 107 -4.68 -2.61 11.50
C ALA A 107 -4.25 -3.09 12.89
N THR A 108 -4.83 -4.19 13.36
CA THR A 108 -4.48 -4.78 14.67
C THR A 108 -3.04 -5.32 14.67
N GLY A 109 -2.52 -5.79 13.54
CA GLY A 109 -1.12 -6.17 13.39
C GLY A 109 -0.14 -5.00 13.55
N LEU A 110 -0.54 -3.79 13.14
CA LEU A 110 0.26 -2.58 13.38
C LEU A 110 0.32 -2.23 14.87
N ILE A 111 -0.83 -2.28 15.55
CA ILE A 111 -0.96 -1.91 16.98
C ILE A 111 -0.26 -2.93 17.89
N LYS A 112 -0.45 -4.23 17.63
CA LYS A 112 -0.22 -5.28 18.65
C LYS A 112 1.22 -5.33 19.14
N PHE A 113 2.23 -5.11 18.32
CA PHE A 113 3.64 -5.10 18.77
C PHE A 113 4.63 -4.46 17.77
N SER A 114 4.16 -3.94 16.63
CA SER A 114 5.05 -3.61 15.51
C SER A 114 5.52 -2.15 15.55
N ILE A 115 4.66 -1.20 15.92
CA ILE A 115 4.97 0.23 15.74
C ILE A 115 6.18 0.70 16.57
N ILE A 116 6.26 0.33 17.86
CA ILE A 116 7.36 0.81 18.72
C ILE A 116 8.72 0.26 18.24
N PRO A 117 8.90 -1.06 18.04
CA PRO A 117 10.14 -1.58 17.49
C PRO A 117 10.46 -1.02 16.09
N MET A 118 9.46 -0.86 15.23
CA MET A 118 9.64 -0.35 13.87
C MET A 118 10.10 1.11 13.87
N PHE A 119 9.53 1.94 14.74
CA PHE A 119 9.99 3.31 14.97
C PHE A 119 11.45 3.36 15.44
N ILE A 120 11.82 2.56 16.44
CA ILE A 120 13.20 2.50 16.96
C ILE A 120 14.18 2.07 15.85
N ILE A 121 13.84 1.04 15.08
CA ILE A 121 14.64 0.56 13.95
C ILE A 121 14.80 1.63 12.85
N ASN A 122 13.78 2.46 12.64
CA ASN A 122 13.79 3.52 11.64
C ASN A 122 14.59 4.76 12.06
N GLU A 123 14.51 5.13 13.34
CA GLU A 123 15.16 6.32 13.89
C GLU A 123 16.66 6.08 14.15
N TYR A 124 17.02 4.94 14.74
CA TYR A 124 18.40 4.62 15.10
C TYR A 124 19.09 3.83 13.98
N THR A 125 19.91 4.54 13.21
CA THR A 125 20.61 4.03 12.02
C THR A 125 22.07 3.69 12.31
N PHE A 126 22.68 2.84 11.49
CA PHE A 126 24.12 2.58 11.58
C PHE A 126 24.92 3.82 11.14
N ASN A 127 26.24 3.76 11.30
CA ASN A 127 27.12 4.74 10.65
C ASN A 127 26.98 4.66 9.11
N LEU A 128 27.36 5.74 8.42
CA LEU A 128 27.19 5.85 6.98
C LEU A 128 27.89 4.74 6.18
N TYR A 129 29.07 4.30 6.59
CA TYR A 129 29.82 3.24 5.89
C TYR A 129 29.08 1.91 5.90
N ILE A 130 28.49 1.54 7.04
CA ILE A 130 27.70 0.32 7.17
C ILE A 130 26.40 0.45 6.36
N GLU A 131 25.69 1.58 6.46
CA GLU A 131 24.45 1.80 5.69
C GLU A 131 24.69 1.73 4.17
N LEU A 132 25.82 2.25 3.68
CA LEU A 132 26.20 2.18 2.28
C LEU A 132 26.40 0.74 1.77
N ILE A 133 26.78 -0.20 2.63
CA ILE A 133 26.88 -1.62 2.28
C ILE A 133 25.54 -2.33 2.49
N LEU A 134 24.82 -1.98 3.56
CA LEU A 134 23.59 -2.64 3.97
C LEU A 134 22.44 -2.41 2.97
N VAL A 135 22.26 -1.17 2.51
CA VAL A 135 21.20 -0.81 1.55
C VAL A 135 21.24 -1.64 0.25
N PRO A 136 22.36 -1.76 -0.49
CA PRO A 136 22.41 -2.55 -1.70
C PRO A 136 22.29 -4.05 -1.42
N VAL A 137 22.84 -4.55 -0.31
CA VAL A 137 22.69 -5.96 0.10
C VAL A 137 21.22 -6.30 0.34
N LEU A 138 20.51 -5.49 1.14
CA LEU A 138 19.08 -5.69 1.39
C LEU A 138 18.25 -5.54 0.11
N SER A 139 18.58 -4.58 -0.75
CA SER A 139 17.91 -4.39 -2.04
C SER A 139 18.07 -5.62 -2.94
N PHE A 140 19.29 -6.16 -3.04
CA PHE A 140 19.58 -7.36 -3.82
C PHE A 140 18.84 -8.59 -3.28
N LEU A 141 18.87 -8.81 -1.96
CA LEU A 141 18.12 -9.90 -1.33
C LEU A 141 16.61 -9.75 -1.53
N GLY A 142 16.09 -8.52 -1.47
CA GLY A 142 14.69 -8.21 -1.73
C GLY A 142 14.27 -8.55 -3.17
N VAL A 143 15.08 -8.19 -4.17
CA VAL A 143 14.84 -8.58 -5.57
C VAL A 143 14.90 -10.10 -5.73
N LEU A 144 15.88 -10.76 -5.10
CA LEU A 144 16.03 -12.21 -5.17
C LEU A 144 14.83 -12.93 -4.56
N LEU A 145 14.33 -12.46 -3.41
CA LEU A 145 13.08 -12.95 -2.80
C LEU A 145 11.89 -12.79 -3.72
N ALA A 146 11.72 -11.60 -4.30
CA ALA A 146 10.60 -11.31 -5.20
C ALA A 146 10.61 -12.23 -6.42
N VAL A 147 11.78 -12.52 -7.00
CA VAL A 147 11.91 -13.42 -8.15
C VAL A 147 11.70 -14.88 -7.72
N ALA A 148 12.29 -15.31 -6.60
CA ALA A 148 12.19 -16.69 -6.12
C ALA A 148 10.74 -17.06 -5.76
N GLY A 149 9.97 -16.15 -5.17
CA GLY A 149 8.56 -16.39 -4.82
C GLY A 149 7.61 -16.55 -6.02
N THR A 150 8.06 -16.25 -7.25
CA THR A 150 7.18 -16.37 -8.44
C THR A 150 6.94 -17.79 -8.92
N LYS A 151 7.87 -18.72 -8.65
CA LYS A 151 7.80 -20.11 -9.17
C LYS A 151 8.17 -21.10 -8.08
N GLN A 152 7.35 -22.14 -7.92
CA GLN A 152 7.61 -23.23 -6.95
C GLN A 152 8.99 -23.88 -7.11
N LYS A 153 9.57 -23.89 -8.33
CA LYS A 153 10.93 -24.38 -8.58
C LYS A 153 12.00 -23.71 -7.69
N TYR A 154 11.79 -22.47 -7.27
CA TYR A 154 12.75 -21.70 -6.49
C TYR A 154 12.43 -21.64 -4.99
N PHE A 155 11.53 -22.50 -4.50
CA PHE A 155 11.11 -22.51 -3.09
C PHE A 155 12.28 -22.63 -2.10
N GLN A 156 13.30 -23.44 -2.42
CA GLN A 156 14.48 -23.57 -1.56
C GLN A 156 15.30 -22.26 -1.48
N VAL A 157 15.40 -21.54 -2.61
CA VAL A 157 16.07 -20.24 -2.66
C VAL A 157 15.28 -19.21 -1.86
N GLU A 158 13.97 -19.16 -2.04
CA GLU A 158 13.09 -18.27 -1.28
C GLU A 158 13.27 -18.48 0.24
N LYS A 159 13.27 -19.74 0.69
CA LYS A 159 13.46 -20.08 2.11
C LYS A 159 14.83 -19.65 2.64
N LEU A 160 15.91 -19.90 1.88
CA LEU A 160 17.27 -19.53 2.28
C LEU A 160 17.41 -18.01 2.37
N VAL A 161 16.97 -17.29 1.34
CA VAL A 161 17.08 -15.83 1.28
C VAL A 161 16.19 -15.19 2.36
N SER A 162 15.00 -15.76 2.62
CA SER A 162 14.14 -15.31 3.71
C SER A 162 14.84 -15.44 5.05
N TRP A 163 15.53 -16.55 5.30
CA TRP A 163 16.28 -16.75 6.54
C TRP A 163 17.44 -15.74 6.68
N MET A 164 18.18 -15.49 5.60
CA MET A 164 19.23 -14.45 5.58
C MET A 164 18.67 -13.06 5.89
N VAL A 165 17.55 -12.68 5.26
CA VAL A 165 16.89 -11.40 5.51
C VAL A 165 16.40 -11.31 6.96
N SER A 166 15.85 -12.39 7.52
CA SER A 166 15.46 -12.43 8.94
C SER A 166 16.64 -12.23 9.88
N LEU A 167 17.79 -12.89 9.63
CA LEU A 167 18.99 -12.71 10.46
C LEU A 167 19.53 -11.27 10.40
N ILE A 168 19.62 -10.71 9.20
CA ILE A 168 20.05 -9.32 9.03
C ILE A 168 19.07 -8.37 9.73
N GLY A 169 17.76 -8.61 9.60
CA GLY A 169 16.73 -7.83 10.29
C GLY A 169 16.85 -7.87 11.81
N ILE A 170 17.12 -9.04 12.39
CA ILE A 170 17.35 -9.20 13.84
C ILE A 170 18.61 -8.43 14.26
N TYR A 171 19.68 -8.51 13.48
CA TYR A 171 20.92 -7.76 13.76
C TYR A 171 20.70 -6.23 13.74
N ILE A 172 19.98 -5.73 12.73
CA ILE A 172 19.59 -4.31 12.63
C ILE A 172 18.77 -3.90 13.85
N ALA A 173 17.77 -4.72 14.22
CA ALA A 173 16.94 -4.45 15.38
C ALA A 173 17.76 -4.38 16.67
N PHE A 174 18.59 -5.39 16.92
CA PHE A 174 19.45 -5.44 18.11
C PHE A 174 20.35 -4.20 18.21
N HIS A 175 20.96 -3.80 17.10
CA HIS A 175 21.78 -2.59 17.06
C HIS A 175 20.98 -1.32 17.37
N ALA A 176 19.82 -1.15 16.72
CA ALA A 176 18.96 0.02 16.92
C ALA A 176 18.49 0.14 18.38
N PHE A 177 18.07 -0.97 18.98
CA PHE A 177 17.70 -1.01 20.40
C PHE A 177 18.88 -0.69 21.32
N THR A 178 20.07 -1.17 20.98
CA THR A 178 21.28 -0.86 21.75
C THR A 178 21.55 0.65 21.77
N ILE A 179 21.51 1.31 20.61
CA ILE A 179 21.69 2.77 20.51
C ILE A 179 20.57 3.51 21.23
N PHE A 180 19.32 3.06 21.10
CA PHE A 180 18.19 3.66 21.81
C PHE A 180 18.39 3.66 23.33
N PHE A 181 18.86 2.55 23.92
CA PHE A 181 19.15 2.49 25.36
C PHE A 181 20.32 3.39 25.77
N TYR A 182 21.35 3.52 24.93
CA TYR A 182 22.43 4.49 25.18
C TYR A 182 21.93 5.94 25.11
N ASN A 183 20.97 6.23 24.23
CA ASN A 183 20.39 7.56 24.02
C ASN A 183 19.00 7.72 24.64
N ILE A 184 18.73 7.04 25.77
CA ILE A 184 17.39 7.02 26.41
C ILE A 184 16.86 8.43 26.77
N ASN A 185 17.75 9.41 26.88
CA ASN A 185 17.39 10.81 27.10
C ASN A 185 16.59 11.43 25.95
N ASP A 186 16.61 10.86 24.73
CA ASP A 186 15.81 11.32 23.59
C ASP A 186 14.30 11.31 23.90
N ILE A 187 13.86 10.41 24.77
CA ILE A 187 12.46 10.30 25.23
C ILE A 187 11.99 11.59 25.92
N LYS A 188 12.90 12.39 26.49
CA LYS A 188 12.56 13.68 27.11
C LYS A 188 12.23 14.76 26.09
N GLN A 189 12.64 14.58 24.83
CA GLN A 189 12.40 15.55 23.78
C GLN A 189 11.01 15.37 23.17
N VAL A 190 10.27 16.48 23.01
CA VAL A 190 8.94 16.46 22.38
C VAL A 190 9.01 15.93 20.93
N ILE A 191 10.11 16.17 20.23
CA ILE A 191 10.30 15.74 18.85
C ILE A 191 10.27 14.21 18.71
N PHE A 192 10.79 13.47 19.70
CA PHE A 192 10.78 12.01 19.73
C PHE A 192 9.34 11.48 19.67
N TRP A 193 8.47 12.03 20.52
CA TRP A 193 7.05 11.67 20.56
C TRP A 193 6.31 12.07 19.29
N LYS A 194 6.62 13.22 18.69
CA LYS A 194 6.03 13.63 17.41
C LYS A 194 6.41 12.66 16.28
N LYS A 195 7.67 12.23 16.21
CA LYS A 195 8.12 11.23 15.21
C LYS A 195 7.49 9.86 15.43
N MET A 196 7.41 9.40 16.69
CA MET A 196 6.73 8.15 16.99
C MET A 196 5.23 8.22 16.66
N PHE A 197 4.56 9.34 16.96
CA PHE A 197 3.16 9.55 16.60
C PHE A 197 2.94 9.52 15.08
N LEU A 198 3.93 9.97 14.30
CA LEU A 198 3.87 9.90 12.85
C LEU A 198 3.83 8.44 12.36
N GLU A 199 4.52 7.50 12.99
CA GLU A 199 4.39 6.07 12.67
C GLU A 199 2.96 5.55 13.00
N LEU A 200 2.35 6.00 14.10
CA LEU A 200 0.95 5.69 14.45
C LEU A 200 -0.06 6.25 13.43
N LEU A 201 0.30 7.33 12.74
CA LEU A 201 -0.58 7.98 11.76
C LEU A 201 -0.89 7.09 10.56
N LEU A 202 -0.14 6.01 10.32
CA LEU A 202 -0.53 4.96 9.37
C LEU A 202 -1.95 4.44 9.61
N LEU A 203 -2.39 4.38 10.88
CA LEU A 203 -3.75 3.96 11.23
C LEU A 203 -4.81 4.95 10.75
N ALA A 204 -4.50 6.26 10.71
CA ALA A 204 -5.42 7.27 10.21
C ALA A 204 -5.75 7.08 8.71
N HIS A 205 -4.95 6.29 7.99
CA HIS A 205 -5.15 5.99 6.57
C HIS A 205 -5.99 4.73 6.33
N ILE A 206 -6.35 3.98 7.38
CA ILE A 206 -7.22 2.78 7.29
C ILE A 206 -8.56 3.06 6.61
N PRO A 207 -9.28 4.16 6.88
CA PRO A 207 -10.53 4.47 6.19
C PRO A 207 -10.38 4.51 4.66
N VAL A 208 -9.26 5.01 4.15
CA VAL A 208 -8.99 4.98 2.70
C VAL A 208 -8.67 3.59 2.19
N LEU A 209 -7.96 2.77 2.95
CA LEU A 209 -7.74 1.37 2.57
C LEU A 209 -9.08 0.61 2.45
N LEU A 210 -10.02 0.85 3.38
CA LEU A 210 -11.37 0.31 3.29
C LEU A 210 -12.09 0.82 2.04
N PHE A 211 -12.04 2.12 1.79
CA PHE A 211 -12.63 2.72 0.60
C PHE A 211 -12.08 2.09 -0.69
N ILE A 212 -10.76 1.93 -0.80
CA ILE A 212 -10.10 1.30 -1.95
C ILE A 212 -10.61 -0.14 -2.13
N LYS A 213 -10.66 -0.93 -1.05
CA LYS A 213 -11.15 -2.32 -1.10
C LYS A 213 -12.58 -2.37 -1.66
N TYR A 214 -13.49 -1.55 -1.15
CA TYR A 214 -14.87 -1.51 -1.64
C TYR A 214 -14.93 -1.01 -3.09
N ALA A 215 -14.21 0.05 -3.43
CA ALA A 215 -14.20 0.59 -4.78
C ALA A 215 -13.75 -0.45 -5.82
N ILE A 216 -12.79 -1.31 -5.47
CA ILE A 216 -12.36 -2.43 -6.31
C ILE A 216 -13.49 -3.47 -6.48
N TYR A 217 -14.22 -3.83 -5.42
CA TYR A 217 -15.38 -4.72 -5.53
C TYR A 217 -16.43 -4.16 -6.48
N TYR A 218 -16.85 -2.90 -6.27
CA TYR A 218 -17.84 -2.24 -7.12
C TYR A 218 -17.38 -2.14 -8.59
N ASN A 219 -16.12 -1.78 -8.82
CA ASN A 219 -15.58 -1.68 -10.18
C ASN A 219 -15.56 -3.05 -10.88
N ASN A 220 -15.17 -4.11 -10.17
CA ASN A 220 -15.19 -5.47 -10.73
C ASN A 220 -16.61 -5.92 -11.09
N VAL A 221 -17.60 -5.64 -10.24
CA VAL A 221 -19.00 -5.93 -10.54
C VAL A 221 -19.46 -5.18 -11.80
N LEU A 222 -19.13 -3.89 -11.91
CA LEU A 222 -19.45 -3.08 -13.09
C LEU A 222 -18.80 -3.62 -14.37
N VAL A 223 -17.54 -4.05 -14.31
CA VAL A 223 -16.83 -4.66 -15.45
C VAL A 223 -17.55 -5.92 -15.92
N TRP A 224 -17.92 -6.82 -15.00
CA TRP A 224 -18.64 -8.04 -15.35
C TRP A 224 -20.02 -7.77 -15.96
N ILE A 225 -20.77 -6.81 -15.41
CA ILE A 225 -22.08 -6.40 -15.95
C ILE A 225 -21.89 -5.81 -17.36
N LYS A 226 -20.88 -4.96 -17.58
CA LYS A 226 -20.59 -4.36 -18.89
C LYS A 226 -20.19 -5.42 -19.92
N MET A 227 -19.39 -6.41 -19.53
CA MET A 227 -18.98 -7.49 -20.43
C MET A 227 -20.17 -8.34 -20.89
N LYS A 228 -21.14 -8.59 -20.00
CA LYS A 228 -22.29 -9.44 -20.31
C LYS A 228 -23.50 -8.67 -20.82
N SER A 229 -23.61 -7.37 -20.57
CA SER A 229 -24.82 -6.59 -20.86
C SER A 229 -24.52 -5.12 -21.13
N ASN A 230 -25.42 -4.45 -21.85
CA ASN A 230 -25.36 -3.00 -22.03
C ASN A 230 -25.91 -2.21 -20.83
N LEU A 231 -26.10 -2.86 -19.67
CA LEU A 231 -26.63 -2.23 -18.44
C LEU A 231 -25.62 -1.32 -17.75
N ALA A 232 -24.32 -1.40 -18.09
CA ALA A 232 -23.27 -0.53 -17.55
C ALA A 232 -22.53 0.25 -18.66
N SER A 233 -23.17 0.46 -19.82
CA SER A 233 -22.53 1.10 -20.98
C SER A 233 -22.34 2.60 -20.80
N ASN A 234 -23.32 3.30 -20.24
CA ASN A 234 -23.33 4.76 -20.08
C ASN A 234 -23.29 5.17 -18.60
N SER A 235 -22.81 6.39 -18.30
CA SER A 235 -22.63 6.90 -16.93
C SER A 235 -23.91 6.85 -16.11
N PHE A 236 -25.05 7.22 -16.68
CA PHE A 236 -26.35 7.14 -16.00
C PHE A 236 -26.73 5.70 -15.61
N LYS A 237 -26.55 4.75 -16.54
CA LYS A 237 -26.85 3.34 -16.29
C LYS A 237 -25.91 2.73 -15.24
N LYS A 238 -24.64 3.12 -15.24
CA LYS A 238 -23.67 2.72 -14.20
C LYS A 238 -24.12 3.19 -12.81
N SER A 239 -24.60 4.43 -12.68
CA SER A 239 -25.11 4.94 -11.41
C SER A 239 -26.32 4.14 -10.90
N ILE A 240 -27.25 3.77 -11.79
CA ILE A 240 -28.39 2.91 -11.43
C ILE A 240 -27.91 1.54 -10.93
N VAL A 241 -26.98 0.90 -11.65
CA VAL A 241 -26.41 -0.39 -11.25
C VAL A 241 -25.71 -0.28 -9.89
N LEU A 242 -24.90 0.75 -9.68
CA LEU A 242 -24.23 1.00 -8.40
C LEU A 242 -25.23 1.18 -7.26
N MET A 243 -26.31 1.92 -7.48
CA MET A 243 -27.37 2.14 -6.49
C MET A 243 -28.10 0.83 -6.13
N ILE A 244 -28.38 -0.02 -7.11
CA ILE A 244 -28.97 -1.36 -6.87
C ILE A 244 -28.02 -2.24 -6.06
N ILE A 245 -26.73 -2.25 -6.39
CA ILE A 245 -25.73 -3.04 -5.65
C ILE A 245 -25.56 -2.49 -4.24
N PHE A 246 -25.45 -1.17 -4.09
CA PHE A 246 -25.30 -0.50 -2.79
C PHE A 246 -26.48 -0.79 -1.87
N LYS A 247 -27.70 -0.77 -2.41
CA LYS A 247 -28.92 -1.12 -1.65
C LYS A 247 -28.92 -2.56 -1.14
N ASN A 248 -28.41 -3.51 -1.93
CA ASN A 248 -28.49 -4.93 -1.62
C ASN A 248 -27.26 -5.47 -0.85
N CYS A 249 -26.07 -4.96 -1.14
CA CYS A 249 -24.81 -5.45 -0.60
C CYS A 249 -24.15 -4.49 0.40
N PHE A 250 -24.49 -3.19 0.35
CA PHE A 250 -23.91 -2.14 1.18
C PHE A 250 -22.37 -2.25 1.27
N LEU A 251 -21.80 -2.09 2.47
CA LEU A 251 -20.38 -2.29 2.77
C LEU A 251 -20.09 -3.71 3.30
N ASN A 252 -20.88 -4.71 2.90
CA ASN A 252 -20.64 -6.10 3.29
C ASN A 252 -19.85 -6.84 2.19
N THR A 253 -18.61 -7.22 2.50
CA THR A 253 -17.69 -7.89 1.55
C THR A 253 -18.20 -9.26 1.12
N GLU A 254 -18.87 -10.02 2.00
CA GLU A 254 -19.43 -11.32 1.67
C GLU A 254 -20.59 -11.19 0.68
N LYS A 255 -21.50 -10.22 0.92
CA LYS A 255 -22.61 -9.94 0.00
C LYS A 255 -22.11 -9.47 -1.37
N LEU A 256 -21.06 -8.65 -1.40
CA LEU A 256 -20.42 -8.20 -2.64
C LEU A 256 -19.74 -9.37 -3.39
N GLU A 257 -19.11 -10.29 -2.69
CA GLU A 257 -18.49 -11.47 -3.30
C GLU A 257 -19.53 -12.45 -3.86
N ILE A 258 -20.61 -12.69 -3.12
CA ILE A 258 -21.76 -13.46 -3.58
C ILE A 258 -22.34 -12.82 -4.85
N ALA A 259 -22.61 -11.51 -4.84
CA ALA A 259 -23.10 -10.78 -6.01
C ALA A 259 -22.15 -10.94 -7.22
N LEU A 260 -20.84 -10.82 -7.00
CA LEU A 260 -19.83 -11.00 -8.04
C LEU A 260 -19.82 -12.43 -8.60
N SER A 261 -19.95 -13.45 -7.75
CA SER A 261 -20.05 -14.85 -8.18
C SER A 261 -21.30 -15.12 -9.03
N ILE A 262 -22.43 -14.53 -8.66
CA ILE A 262 -23.70 -14.68 -9.39
C ILE A 262 -23.59 -14.04 -10.78
N LEU A 263 -23.00 -12.84 -10.87
CA LEU A 263 -22.85 -12.13 -12.13
C LEU A 263 -21.81 -12.76 -13.05
N LYS A 264 -20.82 -13.47 -12.49
CA LYS A 264 -19.92 -14.35 -13.27
C LYS A 264 -20.65 -15.52 -13.91
N GLN A 265 -21.74 -16.01 -13.32
CA GLN A 265 -22.50 -17.14 -13.86
C GLN A 265 -23.67 -16.70 -14.75
N LYS A 266 -24.52 -15.78 -14.28
CA LYS A 266 -25.73 -15.35 -14.98
C LYS A 266 -25.57 -14.00 -15.68
N ARG A 267 -26.30 -13.82 -16.78
CA ARG A 267 -26.43 -12.54 -17.49
C ARG A 267 -27.65 -11.81 -16.94
N ALA A 268 -27.47 -10.60 -16.43
CA ALA A 268 -28.58 -9.72 -16.11
C ALA A 268 -29.03 -9.01 -17.40
N THR A 269 -30.32 -9.13 -17.73
CA THR A 269 -30.90 -8.60 -18.98
C THR A 269 -31.57 -7.25 -18.77
N SER A 270 -32.07 -6.97 -17.56
CA SER A 270 -32.69 -5.71 -17.17
C SER A 270 -32.27 -5.26 -15.76
N PHE A 271 -32.52 -4.00 -15.40
CA PHE A 271 -32.28 -3.51 -14.03
C PHE A 271 -33.17 -4.20 -12.99
N ARG A 272 -34.39 -4.60 -13.37
CA ARG A 272 -35.32 -5.32 -12.51
C ARG A 272 -34.84 -6.74 -12.24
N ASP A 273 -34.43 -7.43 -13.31
CA ASP A 273 -33.81 -8.77 -13.26
C ASP A 273 -32.55 -8.75 -12.37
N LEU A 274 -31.68 -7.74 -12.52
CA LEU A 274 -30.52 -7.55 -11.64
C LEU A 274 -30.90 -7.44 -10.16
N ASN A 275 -31.92 -6.63 -9.84
CA ASN A 275 -32.37 -6.43 -8.47
C ASN A 275 -33.06 -7.69 -7.88
N GLU A 276 -33.85 -8.41 -8.68
CA GLU A 276 -34.50 -9.66 -8.27
C GLU A 276 -33.48 -10.77 -8.00
N VAL A 277 -32.51 -10.94 -8.91
CA VAL A 277 -31.43 -11.95 -8.77
C VAL A 277 -30.57 -11.69 -7.52
N LEU A 278 -30.24 -10.43 -7.23
CA LEU A 278 -29.48 -10.06 -6.04
C LEU A 278 -30.33 -10.24 -4.77
N SER A 279 -31.56 -9.74 -4.75
CA SER A 279 -32.40 -9.77 -3.54
C SER A 279 -32.85 -11.18 -3.14
N GLN A 280 -33.20 -12.06 -4.09
CA GLN A 280 -33.60 -13.44 -3.77
C GLN A 280 -32.46 -14.27 -3.16
N LYS A 281 -31.26 -14.20 -3.77
CA LYS A 281 -30.12 -15.00 -3.30
C LYS A 281 -29.45 -14.46 -2.06
N LEU A 282 -29.45 -13.13 -1.85
CA LEU A 282 -28.91 -12.54 -0.62
C LEU A 282 -29.83 -12.81 0.58
N LYS A 283 -31.16 -12.78 0.40
CA LYS A 283 -32.13 -13.16 1.46
C LYS A 283 -32.14 -14.65 1.78
N GLY A 284 -31.96 -15.52 0.79
CA GLY A 284 -31.92 -16.97 1.01
C GLY A 284 -30.74 -17.44 1.86
N LYS A 285 -29.71 -16.61 2.06
CA LYS A 285 -28.55 -16.91 2.90
C LYS A 285 -28.56 -16.19 4.26
N ASP A 286 -29.21 -15.03 4.37
CA ASP A 286 -29.47 -14.37 5.66
C ASP A 286 -30.39 -15.23 6.58
N LEU A 287 -31.09 -16.23 6.03
CA LEU A 287 -31.94 -17.19 6.77
C LEU A 287 -31.23 -18.51 7.15
N ALA A 288 -29.97 -18.69 6.73
CA ALA A 288 -29.20 -19.92 6.92
C ALA A 288 -27.91 -19.70 7.73
N GLY A 289 -27.74 -18.52 8.34
CA GLY A 289 -26.62 -18.14 9.20
C GLY A 289 -27.08 -17.87 10.63
#